data_AF-A0A7C7NUH0-F1
#
_entry.id   AF-A0A7C7NUH0-F1
#
_cell.length_a   1.000
_cell.length_b   1.000
_cell.length_c   1.000
_cell.angle_alpha   90.00
_cell.angle_beta   90.00
_cell.angle_gamma   90.00
#
_symmetry.space_group_name_H-M   'P 1'
#
loop_
_entity.id
_entity.type
_entity.pdbx_description
1 polymer ?
#
loop_
_entity_poly.entity_id
_entity_poly.type
_entity_poly.pdbx_seq_one_letter_code
_entity_poly.pdbx_strand_id
1 'polypeptide(L)'
;MQEHLKTNILNFKWPSSTPVIYLSLEDIEGSHPIHRSKFSKQVKEAFPDTDLSSLEHIFTTFTQEIPNAPSIKINLIKDKELRIYKQFLKHQLKTYFLEKGYIVVKNFVRDVQVWMPSKKGNTISDQVAKHVLKWTDKN
;
A
#
# COMPACT_ATOMS: atom_id res chain seq x y z
N MET A 1 -3.04 35.59 4.53
CA MET A 1 -3.28 34.34 5.29
C MET A 1 -2.06 33.45 5.13
N GLN A 2 -1.29 33.22 6.20
CA GLN A 2 -0.21 32.24 6.20
C GLN A 2 -0.80 30.91 6.68
N GLU A 3 -0.97 29.94 5.78
CA GLU A 3 -1.31 28.58 6.19
C GLU A 3 -0.05 27.89 6.74
N HIS A 4 0.03 27.74 8.06
CA HIS A 4 1.07 26.95 8.72
C HIS A 4 0.75 25.45 8.62
N LEU A 5 0.85 24.88 7.42
CA LEU A 5 0.72 23.43 7.24
C LEU A 5 1.96 22.74 7.81
N LYS A 6 1.90 22.26 9.07
CA LYS A 6 2.96 21.44 9.64
C LYS A 6 2.93 20.05 8.99
N THR A 7 3.82 19.80 8.03
CA THR A 7 4.01 18.46 7.46
C THR A 7 4.83 17.59 8.41
N ASN A 8 4.15 16.69 9.12
CA ASN A 8 4.81 15.62 9.86
C ASN A 8 5.29 14.55 8.87
N ILE A 9 6.59 14.56 8.55
CA ILE A 9 7.23 13.51 7.75
C ILE A 9 7.67 12.41 8.70
N LEU A 10 7.04 11.23 8.59
CA LEU A 10 7.52 10.04 9.30
C LEU A 10 8.71 9.47 8.54
N ASN A 11 9.88 9.43 9.17
CA ASN A 11 11.06 8.78 8.61
C ASN A 11 10.89 7.26 8.75
N PHE A 12 10.66 6.58 7.63
CA PHE A 12 10.66 5.12 7.58
C PHE A 12 12.06 4.61 7.23
N LYS A 13 12.55 3.62 7.99
CA LYS A 13 13.73 2.86 7.57
C LYS A 13 13.33 1.98 6.40
N TRP A 14 14.10 2.03 5.32
CA TRP A 14 13.94 1.08 4.22
C TRP A 14 14.12 -0.34 4.76
N PRO A 15 13.28 -1.31 4.36
CA PRO A 15 13.37 -2.65 4.90
C PRO A 15 14.72 -3.28 4.53
N SER A 16 15.32 -3.98 5.50
CA SER A 16 16.55 -4.75 5.30
C SER A 16 16.32 -6.06 4.55
N SER A 17 15.10 -6.60 4.61
CA SER A 17 14.68 -7.79 3.87
C SER A 17 13.53 -7.50 2.91
N THR A 18 13.55 -8.15 1.76
CA THR A 18 12.50 -8.03 0.75
C THR A 18 11.35 -8.98 1.07
N PRO A 19 10.09 -8.49 1.16
CA PRO A 19 8.96 -9.35 1.44
C PRO A 19 8.68 -10.30 0.27
N VAL A 20 8.25 -11.50 0.62
CA VAL A 20 7.64 -12.45 -0.33
C VAL A 20 6.17 -12.09 -0.44
N ILE A 21 5.67 -12.04 -1.67
CA ILE A 21 4.28 -11.72 -1.97
C ILE A 21 3.64 -12.90 -2.70
N TYR A 22 2.48 -13.34 -2.22
CA TYR A 22 1.69 -14.42 -2.81
C TYR A 22 0.70 -13.86 -3.85
N LEU A 23 0.54 -14.59 -4.95
CA LEU A 23 -0.27 -14.20 -6.09
C LEU A 23 -1.37 -15.23 -6.38
N SER A 24 -2.50 -14.76 -6.88
CA SER A 24 -3.63 -15.59 -7.33
C SER A 24 -4.17 -15.03 -8.63
N LEU A 25 -4.70 -15.89 -9.49
CA LEU A 25 -5.48 -15.48 -10.67
C LEU A 25 -6.94 -15.19 -10.30
N GLU A 26 -7.42 -15.79 -9.21
CA GLU A 26 -8.79 -15.68 -8.72
C GLU A 26 -8.89 -14.64 -7.61
N ASP A 27 -10.03 -13.95 -7.54
CA ASP A 27 -10.37 -13.04 -6.45
C ASP A 27 -10.78 -13.86 -5.23
N ILE A 28 -9.83 -14.07 -4.32
CA ILE A 28 -10.04 -14.77 -3.07
C ILE A 28 -10.30 -13.79 -1.92
N GLU A 29 -10.84 -14.28 -0.82
CA GLU A 29 -11.09 -13.45 0.36
C GLU A 29 -9.79 -12.80 0.88
N GLY A 30 -9.87 -11.50 1.16
CA GLY A 30 -8.71 -10.71 1.61
C GLY A 30 -7.72 -10.37 0.49
N SER A 31 -7.99 -10.74 -0.76
CA SER A 31 -7.12 -10.43 -1.87
C SER A 31 -7.29 -8.99 -2.38
N HIS A 32 -6.26 -8.53 -3.07
CA HIS A 32 -6.20 -7.19 -3.64
C HIS A 32 -5.75 -7.22 -5.09
N PRO A 33 -6.42 -6.47 -5.98
CA PRO A 33 -6.08 -6.49 -7.40
C PRO A 33 -4.75 -5.78 -7.68
N ILE A 34 -3.95 -6.38 -8.55
CA ILE A 34 -2.76 -5.84 -9.18
C ILE A 34 -3.09 -5.67 -10.67
N HIS A 35 -3.09 -4.43 -11.15
CA HIS A 35 -3.31 -4.13 -12.56
C HIS A 35 -2.10 -4.54 -13.42
N ARG A 36 -2.36 -5.00 -14.66
CA ARG A 36 -1.36 -5.48 -15.63
C ARG A 36 -0.14 -4.59 -15.86
N SER A 37 -0.30 -3.27 -15.70
CA SER A 37 0.82 -2.32 -15.80
C SER A 37 1.94 -2.58 -14.79
N LYS A 38 1.66 -3.30 -13.71
CA LYS A 38 2.61 -3.68 -12.66
C LYS A 38 3.21 -5.07 -12.85
N PHE A 39 2.82 -5.83 -13.89
CA PHE A 39 3.33 -7.20 -14.09
C PHE A 39 4.82 -7.17 -14.44
N SER A 40 5.64 -7.58 -13.47
CA SER A 40 7.09 -7.71 -13.61
C SER A 40 7.45 -9.02 -14.29
N LYS A 41 8.75 -9.22 -14.55
CA LYS A 41 9.26 -10.51 -15.07
C LYS A 41 8.94 -11.65 -14.12
N GLN A 42 9.10 -11.44 -12.81
CA GLN A 42 8.79 -12.44 -11.78
C GLN A 42 7.30 -12.80 -11.78
N VAL A 43 6.40 -11.83 -11.96
CA VAL A 43 4.96 -12.12 -12.08
C VAL A 43 4.66 -13.00 -13.28
N LYS A 44 5.35 -12.79 -14.41
CA LYS A 44 5.18 -13.63 -15.60
C LYS A 44 5.76 -15.03 -15.42
N GLU A 45 6.93 -15.12 -14.78
CA GLU A 45 7.58 -16.40 -14.45
C GLU A 45 6.77 -17.21 -13.42
N ALA A 46 5.99 -16.53 -12.57
CA ALA A 46 5.12 -17.13 -11.57
C ALA A 46 3.88 -17.81 -12.17
N PHE A 47 3.48 -17.46 -13.40
CA PHE A 47 2.34 -18.04 -14.12
C PHE A 47 2.76 -18.45 -15.54
N PRO A 48 3.64 -19.47 -15.69
CA PRO A 48 4.20 -19.82 -16.99
C PRO A 48 3.16 -20.32 -17.99
N ASP A 49 2.12 -21.01 -17.49
CA ASP A 49 1.09 -21.63 -18.32
C ASP A 49 -0.12 -20.72 -18.58
N THR A 50 -0.07 -19.47 -18.11
CA THR A 50 -1.19 -18.52 -18.23
C THR A 50 -0.80 -17.33 -19.11
N ASP A 51 -1.63 -17.02 -20.10
CA ASP A 51 -1.48 -15.80 -20.88
C ASP A 51 -1.94 -14.57 -20.08
N LEU A 52 -1.01 -14.00 -19.30
CA LEU A 52 -1.23 -12.77 -18.53
C LEU A 52 -1.51 -11.53 -19.40
N SER A 53 -1.33 -11.59 -20.72
CA SER A 53 -1.60 -10.43 -21.60
C SER A 53 -3.09 -10.14 -21.76
N SER A 54 -3.90 -11.20 -21.65
CA SER A 54 -5.36 -11.15 -21.71
C SER A 54 -6.00 -10.65 -20.39
N LEU A 55 -5.27 -10.77 -19.27
CA LEU A 55 -5.76 -10.41 -17.95
C LEU A 55 -5.52 -8.92 -17.65
N GLU A 56 -6.56 -8.24 -17.20
CA GLU A 56 -6.44 -6.86 -16.71
C GLU A 56 -5.84 -6.82 -15.30
N HIS A 57 -6.21 -7.79 -14.46
CA HIS A 57 -5.84 -7.89 -13.06
C HIS A 57 -5.45 -9.31 -12.68
N ILE A 58 -4.49 -9.42 -11.77
CA ILE A 58 -4.29 -10.59 -10.90
C ILE A 58 -4.50 -10.15 -9.46
N PHE A 59 -4.51 -11.07 -8.52
CA PHE A 59 -4.80 -10.80 -7.12
C PHE A 59 -3.60 -11.13 -6.24
N THR A 60 -3.53 -10.47 -5.08
CA THR A 60 -2.51 -10.73 -4.07
C THR A 60 -3.09 -10.60 -2.67
N THR A 61 -2.71 -11.52 -1.79
CA THR A 61 -2.92 -11.44 -0.34
C THR A 61 -1.70 -10.80 0.36
N PHE A 62 -0.82 -10.19 -0.43
CA PHE A 62 0.48 -9.69 0.00
C PHE A 62 1.30 -10.77 0.70
N THR A 63 1.53 -10.62 2.00
CA THR A 63 2.37 -11.51 2.82
C THR A 63 1.60 -12.68 3.41
N GLN A 64 0.27 -12.71 3.28
CA GLN A 64 -0.52 -13.84 3.76
C GLN A 64 -0.39 -15.01 2.78
N GLU A 65 0.10 -16.12 3.28
CA GLU A 65 0.35 -17.32 2.50
C GLU A 65 -0.95 -17.91 1.95
N ILE A 66 -0.91 -18.28 0.68
CA ILE A 66 -1.99 -19.02 0.01
C ILE A 66 -1.42 -20.41 -0.31
N PRO A 67 -2.06 -21.49 0.15
CA PRO A 67 -1.60 -22.85 -0.13
C PRO A 67 -1.46 -23.11 -1.63
N ASN A 68 -0.32 -23.65 -2.06
CA ASN A 68 0.00 -23.98 -3.45
C ASN A 68 -0.05 -22.79 -4.43
N ALA A 69 -0.05 -21.56 -3.94
CA ALA A 69 -0.05 -20.39 -4.81
C ALA A 69 1.37 -19.96 -5.17
N PRO A 70 1.55 -19.40 -6.37
CA PRO A 70 2.82 -18.79 -6.75
C PRO A 70 3.15 -17.60 -5.84
N SER A 71 4.43 -17.43 -5.56
CA SER A 71 4.95 -16.29 -4.81
C SER A 71 6.13 -15.65 -5.53
N ILE A 72 6.32 -14.35 -5.31
CA ILE A 72 7.41 -13.56 -5.87
C ILE A 72 8.18 -12.85 -4.77
N LYS A 73 9.49 -12.66 -4.98
CA LYS A 73 10.33 -11.89 -4.07
C LYS A 73 10.48 -10.47 -4.61
N ILE A 74 9.95 -9.51 -3.87
CA ILE A 74 9.90 -8.11 -4.33
C ILE A 74 11.31 -7.54 -4.47
N ASN A 75 11.65 -7.07 -5.68
CA ASN A 75 12.82 -6.26 -5.93
C ASN A 75 12.49 -4.77 -5.71
N LEU A 76 13.13 -4.18 -4.70
CA LEU A 76 12.93 -2.79 -4.28
C LEU A 76 13.57 -1.76 -5.23
N ILE A 77 14.32 -2.20 -6.24
CA ILE A 77 14.99 -1.35 -7.23
C ILE A 77 14.15 -1.28 -8.53
N LYS A 78 13.47 -2.37 -8.91
CA LYS A 78 12.71 -2.43 -10.16
C LYS A 78 11.36 -1.72 -10.04
N ASP A 79 11.11 -0.73 -10.90
CA ASP A 79 9.91 0.14 -10.84
C ASP A 79 8.58 -0.64 -10.72
N LYS A 80 8.37 -1.68 -11.51
CA LYS A 80 7.12 -2.46 -11.46
C LYS A 80 6.89 -3.16 -10.11
N GLU A 81 7.93 -3.77 -9.55
CA GLU A 81 7.84 -4.48 -8.27
C GLU A 81 7.80 -3.49 -7.12
N LEU A 82 8.51 -2.36 -7.24
CA LEU A 82 8.40 -1.23 -6.33
C LEU A 82 6.97 -0.66 -6.27
N ARG A 83 6.23 -0.63 -7.40
CA ARG A 83 4.82 -0.22 -7.41
C ARG A 83 3.89 -1.21 -6.70
N ILE A 84 4.18 -2.52 -6.75
CA ILE A 84 3.46 -3.54 -5.96
C ILE A 84 3.79 -3.34 -4.48
N TYR A 85 5.06 -3.10 -4.15
CA TYR A 85 5.51 -2.83 -2.79
C TYR A 85 4.89 -1.56 -2.20
N LYS A 86 4.82 -0.47 -2.97
CA LYS A 86 4.13 0.77 -2.57
C LYS A 86 2.63 0.51 -2.30
N GLN A 87 2.00 -0.38 -3.06
CA GLN A 87 0.60 -0.81 -2.80
C GLN A 87 0.48 -1.61 -1.50
N PHE A 88 1.41 -2.54 -1.24
CA PHE A 88 1.50 -3.27 0.03
C PHE A 88 1.66 -2.32 1.23
N LEU A 89 2.56 -1.35 1.16
CA LEU A 89 2.75 -0.36 2.23
C LEU A 89 1.49 0.48 2.49
N LYS A 90 0.79 0.89 1.42
CA LYS A 90 -0.50 1.60 1.54
C LYS A 90 -1.55 0.73 2.23
N HIS A 91 -1.59 -0.56 1.93
CA HIS A 91 -2.47 -1.51 2.61
C HIS A 91 -2.10 -1.63 4.09
N GLN A 92 -0.84 -1.90 4.42
CA GLN A 92 -0.35 -2.02 5.80
C GLN A 92 -0.66 -0.79 6.65
N LEU A 93 -0.41 0.42 6.11
CA LEU A 93 -0.75 1.67 6.79
C LEU A 93 -2.26 1.78 7.05
N LYS A 94 -3.08 1.48 6.03
CA LYS A 94 -4.53 1.53 6.17
C LYS A 94 -5.00 0.56 7.27
N THR A 95 -4.55 -0.69 7.22
CA THR A 95 -4.90 -1.74 8.18
C THR A 95 -4.51 -1.33 9.60
N TYR A 96 -3.26 -0.89 9.81
CA TYR A 96 -2.78 -0.44 11.12
C TYR A 96 -3.65 0.64 11.75
N PHE A 97 -4.04 1.68 11.00
CA PHE A 97 -4.86 2.77 11.56
C PHE A 97 -6.33 2.37 11.74
N LEU A 98 -6.87 1.51 10.87
CA LEU A 98 -8.22 0.96 11.04
C LEU A 98 -8.32 0.09 12.29
N GLU A 99 -7.34 -0.78 12.54
CA GLU A 99 -7.27 -1.62 13.74
C GLU A 99 -7.18 -0.80 15.03
N LYS A 100 -6.59 0.41 14.97
CA LYS A 100 -6.56 1.36 16.07
C LYS A 100 -7.86 2.16 16.25
N GLY A 101 -8.88 1.91 15.41
CA GLY A 101 -10.17 2.59 15.46
C GLY A 101 -10.19 3.99 14.86
N TYR A 102 -9.17 4.37 14.07
CA TYR A 102 -9.16 5.65 13.37
C TYR A 102 -9.94 5.59 12.06
N ILE A 103 -10.47 6.74 11.64
CA ILE A 103 -11.11 6.88 10.33
C ILE A 103 -10.01 7.05 9.28
N VAL A 104 -9.94 6.12 8.32
CA VAL A 104 -8.96 6.12 7.24
C VAL A 104 -9.67 6.26 5.89
N VAL A 105 -9.36 7.32 5.16
CA VAL A 105 -9.93 7.62 3.84
C VAL A 105 -8.84 7.86 2.81
N LYS A 106 -9.21 7.84 1.52
CA LYS A 106 -8.33 8.30 0.44
C LYS A 106 -8.57 9.79 0.20
N ASN A 107 -7.51 10.56 0.04
CA ASN A 107 -7.62 11.95 -0.38
C ASN A 107 -7.80 12.08 -1.91
N PHE A 108 -7.94 13.30 -2.41
CA PHE A 108 -8.07 13.60 -3.84
C PHE A 108 -6.92 13.05 -4.71
N VAL A 109 -5.70 12.99 -4.16
CA VAL A 109 -4.49 12.46 -4.83
C VAL A 109 -4.33 10.95 -4.60
N ARG A 110 -5.32 10.27 -4.02
CA ARG A 110 -5.33 8.82 -3.72
C ARG A 110 -4.26 8.36 -2.72
N ASP A 111 -3.85 9.27 -1.83
CA ASP A 111 -3.03 8.94 -0.66
C ASP A 111 -3.88 8.65 0.57
N VAL A 112 -3.29 7.92 1.52
CA VAL A 112 -3.93 7.54 2.77
C VAL A 112 -4.01 8.77 3.67
N GLN A 113 -5.23 9.14 4.06
CA GLN A 113 -5.53 10.21 4.99
C GLN A 113 -6.17 9.62 6.24
N VAL A 114 -5.57 9.91 7.40
CA VAL A 114 -6.05 9.44 8.71
C VAL A 114 -6.64 10.61 9.46
N TRP A 115 -7.85 10.42 9.99
CA TRP A 115 -8.60 11.37 10.80
C TRP A 115 -8.42 10.99 12.27
N MET A 116 -7.73 11.84 13.03
CA MET A 116 -7.42 11.59 14.44
C MET A 116 -8.21 12.54 15.34
N PRO A 117 -8.80 12.04 16.45
CA PRO A 117 -9.50 12.90 17.40
C PRO A 117 -8.55 13.95 17.96
N SER A 118 -9.04 15.18 18.08
CA SER A 118 -8.28 16.26 18.69
C SER A 118 -7.99 15.95 20.16
N LYS A 119 -6.75 16.18 20.62
CA LYS A 119 -6.46 16.16 22.05
C LYS A 119 -7.15 17.38 22.66
N LYS A 120 -8.05 17.18 23.63
CA LYS A 120 -8.65 18.25 24.44
C LYS A 120 -7.56 19.21 24.91
N GLY A 121 -7.62 20.47 24.46
CA GLY A 121 -6.65 21.50 24.83
C GLY A 121 -6.57 22.74 23.93
N ASN A 122 -7.04 22.70 22.69
CA ASN A 122 -7.15 23.90 21.86
C ASN A 122 -8.61 24.12 21.42
N THR A 123 -9.30 25.00 22.14
CA THR A 123 -10.45 25.82 21.70
C THR A 123 -10.21 26.34 20.26
N ILE A 124 -11.11 26.32 19.28
CA ILE A 124 -12.58 26.43 19.21
C ILE A 124 -13.04 25.68 17.93
N SER A 125 -14.15 24.94 18.01
CA SER A 125 -14.81 24.14 16.95
C SER A 125 -14.13 22.82 16.53
N ASP A 126 -14.93 21.81 16.22
CA ASP A 126 -14.53 20.44 15.88
C ASP A 126 -13.46 20.38 14.77
N GLN A 127 -12.20 20.23 15.16
CA GLN A 127 -11.10 20.09 14.21
C GLN A 127 -10.45 18.73 14.34
N VAL A 128 -10.84 17.82 13.45
CA VAL A 128 -10.10 16.59 13.23
C VAL A 128 -8.73 16.94 12.65
N ALA A 129 -7.66 16.48 13.30
CA ALA A 129 -6.31 16.75 12.84
C ALA A 129 -6.01 15.92 11.57
N LYS A 130 -5.91 16.60 10.43
CA LYS A 130 -5.60 15.99 9.12
C LYS A 130 -4.12 15.69 9.01
N HIS A 131 -3.76 14.41 8.98
CA HIS A 131 -2.39 13.98 8.69
C HIS A 131 -2.33 13.29 7.32
N VAL A 132 -1.49 13.82 6.43
CA VAL A 132 -1.21 13.20 5.12
C VAL A 132 0.15 12.53 5.21
N LEU A 133 0.16 11.21 5.11
CA LEU A 133 1.40 10.44 5.06
C LEU A 133 1.89 10.40 3.61
N LYS A 134 2.96 11.15 3.34
CA LYS A 134 3.63 11.15 2.02
C LYS A 134 4.92 10.34 2.09
N TRP A 135 5.15 9.54 1.06
CA TRP A 135 6.45 8.94 0.78
C TRP A 135 7.28 9.91 -0.04
N THR A 136 8.50 10.21 0.42
CA THR A 136 9.50 10.94 -0.36
C THR A 136 10.69 10.01 -0.58
N ASP A 137 10.93 9.66 -1.85
CA ASP A 137 12.14 8.93 -2.23
C ASP A 137 13.33 9.89 -1.99
N LYS A 138 14.26 9.51 -1.10
CA LYS A 138 15.54 10.25 -1.00
C LYS A 138 16.36 9.90 -2.24
N ASN A 139 16.72 10.93 -3.00
CA ASN A 139 17.76 10.87 -4.04
C ASN A 139 19.06 10.30 -3.48
#